data_AF-A0A1H7K4B3-F1
#
_entry.id   AF-A0A1H7K4B3-F1
#
_cell.length_a   1.000
_cell.length_b   1.000
_cell.length_c   1.000
_cell.angle_alpha   90.00
_cell.angle_beta   90.00
_cell.angle_gamma   90.00
#
_symmetry.space_group_name_H-M   'P 1'
#
loop_
_entity.id
_entity.type
_entity.pdbx_description
1 polymer ?
#
loop_
_entity_poly.entity_id
_entity_poly.type
_entity_poly.pdbx_seq_one_letter_code
_entity_poly.pdbx_strand_id
1 'polypeptide(L)'
;MTVEDGALLLGAALTLLGYGLVVAAGFRRELLWGLINLVPGVSLAFVLLYWRRARVGFILSLMGLVVVAAALYGGADRTVRETLARHDIEVDMEMPVTRPWDEELPNQALVRQIEEETGEPLEIIEFDPYAPTTAQPLPPAESFRLAPDRQAASWAYRQAIPAEWGALEGERVRLTLADGDVREGNLIAATARSLFVQQIVQGGHVAFEYRRDDVRRMEVWDAPGASPRVRPDAESVEALPAPAVIFEAPQSTED
;
A
#
# COMPACT_ATOMS: atom_id res chain seq x y z
N MET A 1 21.87 1.25 14.08
CA MET A 1 21.28 2.18 15.07
C MET A 1 20.61 3.27 14.25
N THR A 2 19.29 3.24 14.20
CA THR A 2 18.50 4.23 13.44
C THR A 2 18.53 5.57 14.18
N VAL A 3 18.14 6.65 13.49
CA VAL A 3 18.02 7.98 14.11
C VAL A 3 17.01 7.95 15.27
N GLU A 4 15.95 7.16 15.11
CA GLU A 4 14.91 6.92 16.12
C GLU A 4 15.47 6.23 17.37
N ASP A 5 16.29 5.19 17.21
CA ASP A 5 16.96 4.51 18.34
C ASP A 5 17.86 5.49 19.12
N GLY A 6 18.58 6.35 18.40
CA GLY A 6 19.42 7.39 19.00
C GLY A 6 18.61 8.41 19.77
N ALA A 7 17.48 8.86 19.22
CA ALA A 7 16.58 9.79 19.90
C ALA A 7 15.95 9.17 21.15
N LEU A 8 15.52 7.92 21.09
CA LEU A 8 14.94 7.22 22.24
C LEU A 8 15.96 7.05 23.38
N LEU A 9 17.18 6.60 23.06
CA LEU A 9 18.25 6.45 24.05
C LEU A 9 18.65 7.80 24.67
N LEU A 10 18.79 8.84 23.85
CA LEU A 10 19.11 10.19 24.31
C LEU A 10 18.01 10.73 25.22
N GLY A 11 16.74 10.60 24.80
CA GLY A 11 15.58 11.01 25.57
C GLY A 11 15.49 10.28 26.91
N ALA A 12 15.67 8.95 26.91
CA ALA A 12 15.67 8.15 28.13
C ALA A 12 16.82 8.56 29.07
N ALA A 13 18.02 8.77 28.53
CA ALA A 13 19.18 9.22 29.31
C ALA A 13 18.95 10.61 29.94
N LEU A 14 18.40 11.56 29.18
CA LEU A 14 18.02 12.89 29.68
C LEU A 14 16.97 12.80 30.79
N THR A 15 15.96 11.95 30.61
CA THR A 15 14.90 11.72 31.61
C THR A 15 15.49 11.19 32.91
N LEU A 16 16.33 10.15 32.84
CA LEU A 16 16.97 9.54 34.00
C LEU A 16 17.94 10.50 34.70
N LEU A 17 18.72 11.27 33.93
CA LEU A 17 19.65 12.24 34.47
C LEU A 17 18.91 13.39 35.17
N GLY A 18 17.85 13.91 34.54
CA GLY A 18 16.98 14.92 35.13
C GLY A 18 16.35 14.44 36.43
N TYR A 19 15.81 13.22 36.44
CA TYR A 19 15.23 12.60 37.64
C TYR A 19 16.28 12.42 38.75
N GLY A 20 17.47 11.91 38.41
CA GLY A 20 18.58 11.75 39.35
C GLY A 20 19.01 13.06 40.00
N LEU A 21 19.00 14.17 39.25
CA LEU A 21 19.28 15.51 39.80
C LEU A 21 18.20 15.96 40.79
N VAL A 22 16.92 15.64 40.56
CA VAL A 22 15.83 15.93 41.50
C VAL A 22 16.00 15.12 42.80
N VAL A 23 16.31 13.83 42.68
CA VAL A 23 16.59 12.95 43.82
C VAL A 23 17.79 13.44 44.63
N ALA A 24 18.89 13.78 43.95
CA ALA A 24 20.09 14.34 44.59
C ALA A 24 19.80 15.67 45.29
N ALA A 25 18.94 16.53 44.73
CA ALA A 25 18.49 17.75 45.38
C ALA A 25 17.66 17.47 46.66
N GLY A 26 16.91 16.37 46.68
CA GLY A 26 16.22 15.85 47.87
C GLY A 26 17.20 15.48 48.98
N PHE A 27 18.18 14.63 48.68
CA PHE A 27 19.21 14.20 49.64
C PHE A 27 20.05 15.35 50.19
N ARG A 28 20.35 16.36 49.37
CA ARG A 28 21.08 17.57 49.83
C ARG A 28 20.30 18.39 50.85
N ARG A 29 18.98 18.22 50.92
CA ARG A 29 18.15 18.88 51.92
C ARG A 29 18.08 18.02 53.17
N GLU A 30 17.47 16.84 53.06
CA GLU A 30 17.31 15.88 54.14
C GLU A 30 17.30 14.47 53.56
N LEU A 31 17.84 13.51 54.31
CA LEU A 31 17.96 12.12 53.87
C LEU A 31 16.58 11.48 53.62
N LEU A 32 15.58 11.83 54.44
CA LEU A 32 14.20 11.36 54.29
C LEU A 32 13.57 11.82 52.97
N TRP A 33 13.79 13.09 52.58
CA TRP A 33 13.29 13.63 51.31
C TRP A 33 13.93 12.95 50.09
N GLY A 34 15.22 12.60 50.19
CA GLY A 34 15.88 11.82 49.14
C GLY A 34 15.26 10.44 48.95
N LEU A 35 14.96 9.73 50.04
CA LEU A 35 14.31 8.42 49.99
C LEU A 35 12.87 8.50 49.46
N ILE A 36 12.11 9.50 49.92
CA ILE A 36 10.74 9.75 49.47
C ILE A 36 10.71 10.06 47.96
N ASN A 37 11.66 10.86 47.48
CA ASN A 37 11.76 11.21 46.06
C ASN A 37 12.18 10.05 45.15
N LEU A 38 12.56 8.90 45.70
CA LEU A 38 12.83 7.70 44.90
C LEU A 38 11.55 7.17 44.22
N VAL A 39 10.39 7.50 44.79
CA VAL A 39 9.07 7.17 44.23
C VAL A 39 8.65 8.29 43.26
N PRO A 40 8.49 8.01 41.95
CA PRO A 40 8.23 9.03 40.94
C PRO A 40 7.01 9.92 41.26
N GLY A 41 5.91 9.34 41.75
CA GLY A 41 4.70 10.09 42.09
C GLY A 41 4.90 11.10 43.23
N VAL A 42 5.72 10.77 44.22
CA VAL A 42 5.97 11.66 45.35
C VAL A 42 7.01 12.73 45.02
N SER A 43 7.92 12.43 44.07
CA SER A 43 8.90 13.41 43.58
C SER A 43 8.24 14.68 43.03
N LEU A 44 7.03 14.57 42.46
CA LEU A 44 6.28 15.71 41.95
C LEU A 44 5.89 16.69 43.06
N ALA A 45 5.48 16.17 44.23
CA ALA A 45 5.17 17.00 45.39
C ALA A 45 6.40 17.78 45.88
N PHE A 46 7.58 17.13 45.89
CA PHE A 46 8.83 17.80 46.22
C PHE A 46 9.19 18.90 45.23
N VAL A 47 9.03 18.65 43.93
CA VAL A 47 9.28 19.65 42.88
C VAL A 47 8.40 20.89 43.08
N LEU A 48 7.12 20.71 43.42
CA LEU A 48 6.20 21.81 43.67
C LEU A 48 6.60 22.62 44.91
N LEU A 49 6.97 21.95 46.01
CA LEU A 49 7.38 22.62 47.25
C LEU A 49 8.76 23.30 47.14
N TYR A 50 9.67 22.71 46.37
CA TYR A 50 11.08 23.13 46.30
C TYR A 50 11.54 23.47 44.88
N TRP A 51 10.64 24.10 44.12
CA TRP A 51 10.82 24.44 42.70
C TRP A 51 12.19 25.04 42.38
N ARG A 52 12.66 26.03 43.14
CA ARG A 52 13.95 26.69 42.89
C ARG A 52 15.15 25.75 42.85
N ARG A 53 15.15 24.68 43.67
CA ARG A 53 16.24 23.70 43.73
C ARG A 53 16.03 22.57 42.72
N ALA A 54 14.79 22.17 42.50
CA ALA A 54 14.45 21.03 41.63
C ALA A 54 14.30 21.41 40.14
N ARG A 55 14.14 22.70 39.80
CA ARG A 55 13.77 23.16 38.45
C ARG A 55 14.67 22.62 37.34
N VAL A 56 15.99 22.56 37.55
CA VAL A 56 16.93 22.14 36.50
C VAL A 56 16.74 20.66 36.19
N GLY A 57 16.70 19.82 37.23
CA GLY A 57 16.47 18.38 37.07
C GLY A 57 15.08 18.10 36.49
N PHE A 58 14.06 18.81 36.96
CA PHE A 58 12.69 18.65 36.47
C PHE A 58 12.55 19.07 35.00
N ILE A 59 13.06 20.24 34.60
CA ILE A 59 13.00 20.71 33.20
C ILE A 59 13.76 19.75 32.29
N LEU A 60 14.94 19.28 32.70
CA LEU A 60 15.72 18.33 31.93
C LEU A 60 14.97 16.99 31.75
N SER A 61 14.33 16.51 32.82
CA SER A 61 13.50 15.30 32.79
C SER A 61 12.30 15.47 31.86
N LEU A 62 11.62 16.62 31.91
CA LEU A 62 10.49 16.93 31.04
C LEU A 62 10.91 17.01 29.57
N MET A 63 12.05 17.63 29.26
CA MET A 63 12.60 17.64 27.90
C MET A 63 12.94 16.24 27.41
N GLY A 64 13.58 15.41 28.25
CA GLY A 64 13.85 14.01 27.94
C GLY A 64 12.55 13.25 27.61
N LEU A 65 11.50 13.45 28.40
CA LEU A 65 10.20 12.81 28.20
C LEU A 65 9.56 13.22 26.86
N VAL A 66 9.64 14.50 26.49
CA VAL A 66 9.14 14.98 25.19
C VAL A 66 9.91 14.33 24.03
N VAL A 67 11.24 14.19 24.16
CA VAL A 67 12.06 13.51 23.14
C VAL A 67 11.69 12.03 23.04
N VAL A 68 11.49 11.34 24.16
CA VAL A 68 11.02 9.94 24.17
C VAL A 68 9.65 9.82 23.50
N ALA A 69 8.70 10.71 23.84
CA ALA A 69 7.37 10.70 23.24
C ALA A 69 7.44 10.93 21.71
N ALA A 70 8.26 11.87 21.26
CA ALA A 70 8.49 12.12 19.83
C ALA A 70 9.13 10.92 19.13
N ALA A 71 10.10 10.24 19.77
CA ALA A 71 10.75 9.05 19.23
C ALA A 71 9.77 7.87 19.12
N LEU A 72 8.96 7.64 20.16
CA LEU A 72 7.91 6.61 20.15
C LEU A 72 6.85 6.89 19.07
N TYR A 73 6.41 8.15 18.95
CA TYR A 73 5.53 8.56 17.87
C TYR A 73 6.17 8.35 16.48
N GLY A 74 7.49 8.57 16.38
CA GLY A 74 8.26 8.40 15.16
C GLY A 74 8.53 6.94 14.73
N GLY A 75 8.21 5.93 15.53
CA GLY A 75 8.43 4.51 15.15
C GLY A 75 9.32 3.69 16.09
N ALA A 76 9.90 4.32 17.11
CA ALA A 76 10.79 3.63 18.04
C ALA A 76 10.08 2.60 18.95
N ASP A 77 8.74 2.56 18.93
CA ASP A 77 7.91 1.57 19.63
C ASP A 77 8.24 0.13 19.21
N ARG A 78 8.63 -0.08 17.94
CA ARG A 78 9.04 -1.40 17.42
C ARG A 78 10.29 -1.89 18.14
N THR A 79 11.33 -1.06 18.22
CA THR A 79 12.59 -1.37 18.93
C THR A 79 12.32 -1.70 20.40
N VAL A 80 11.44 -0.94 21.06
CA VAL A 80 11.09 -1.18 22.46
C VAL A 80 10.35 -2.51 22.62
N ARG A 81 9.36 -2.81 21.76
CA ARG A 81 8.65 -4.10 21.76
C ARG A 81 9.59 -5.27 21.52
N GLU A 82 10.47 -5.19 20.52
CA GLU A 82 11.46 -6.23 20.24
C GLU A 82 12.39 -6.48 21.43
N THR A 83 12.82 -5.40 22.09
CA THR A 83 13.70 -5.48 23.26
C THR A 83 12.98 -6.09 24.46
N LEU A 84 11.72 -5.72 24.70
CA LEU A 84 10.89 -6.27 25.79
C LEU A 84 10.50 -7.72 25.54
N ALA A 85 10.13 -8.07 24.29
CA ALA A 85 9.85 -9.44 23.88
C ALA A 85 11.06 -10.36 24.09
N ARG A 86 12.28 -9.85 23.85
CA ARG A 86 13.51 -10.59 24.15
C ARG A 86 13.66 -10.93 25.65
N HIS A 87 12.99 -10.19 26.53
CA HIS A 87 12.99 -10.40 27.97
C HIS A 87 11.70 -11.06 28.47
N ASP A 88 10.87 -11.61 27.56
CA ASP A 88 9.59 -12.26 27.88
C ASP A 88 8.58 -11.34 28.59
N ILE A 89 8.66 -10.04 28.31
CA ILE A 89 7.72 -9.04 28.82
C ILE A 89 6.83 -8.61 27.66
N GLU A 90 5.64 -9.21 27.58
CA GLU A 90 4.59 -8.73 26.68
C GLU A 90 3.95 -7.48 27.28
N VAL A 91 4.26 -6.32 26.70
CA VAL A 91 3.56 -5.06 27.01
C VAL A 91 2.73 -4.68 25.81
N ASP A 92 1.42 -4.76 25.97
CA ASP A 92 0.49 -4.21 24.98
C ASP A 92 0.47 -2.68 25.13
N MET A 93 1.31 -2.01 24.33
CA MET A 93 1.38 -0.56 24.28
C MET A 93 0.41 -0.07 23.20
N GLU A 94 -0.85 0.06 23.58
CA GLU A 94 -1.87 0.67 22.74
C GLU A 94 -1.56 2.17 22.63
N MET A 95 -1.15 2.62 21.44
CA MET A 95 -0.85 4.04 21.20
C MET A 95 -2.17 4.83 21.18
N PRO A 96 -2.33 5.86 22.02
CA PRO A 96 -3.60 6.58 22.15
C PRO A 96 -3.98 7.39 20.91
N VAL A 97 -3.04 7.59 19.99
CA VAL A 97 -3.25 8.30 18.73
C VAL A 97 -2.74 7.41 17.60
N THR A 98 -3.65 7.04 16.69
CA THR A 98 -3.31 6.33 15.46
C THR A 98 -2.41 7.23 14.61
N ARG A 99 -1.27 6.70 14.17
CA ARG A 99 -0.35 7.45 13.33
C ARG A 99 -0.95 7.57 11.93
N PRO A 100 -0.70 8.66 11.18
CA PRO A 100 -1.25 8.84 9.84
C PRO A 100 -0.89 7.73 8.85
N TRP A 101 0.22 7.02 9.10
CA TRP A 101 0.68 5.87 8.31
C TRP A 101 0.25 4.51 8.87
N ASP A 102 -0.38 4.47 10.04
CA ASP A 102 -0.99 3.26 10.62
C ASP A 102 -2.50 3.18 10.28
N GLU A 103 -3.01 4.06 9.40
CA GLU A 103 -4.38 3.97 8.89
C GLU A 103 -4.53 2.70 8.04
N GLU A 104 -5.52 1.87 8.34
CA GLU A 104 -5.82 0.67 7.54
C GLU A 104 -6.16 1.12 6.12
N LEU A 105 -5.20 0.95 5.21
CA LEU A 105 -5.45 1.21 3.80
C LEU A 105 -6.58 0.28 3.34
N PRO A 106 -7.57 0.77 2.56
CA PRO A 106 -8.74 0.00 2.14
C PRO A 106 -8.42 -1.34 1.45
N ASN A 107 -7.19 -1.47 0.94
CA ASN A 107 -6.68 -2.63 0.24
C ASN A 107 -5.89 -3.61 1.12
N GLN A 108 -5.68 -3.38 2.42
CA GLN A 108 -4.95 -4.31 3.28
C GLN A 108 -5.60 -5.70 3.34
N ALA A 109 -6.93 -5.76 3.36
CA ALA A 109 -7.67 -7.03 3.31
C ALA A 109 -7.43 -7.77 1.98
N LEU A 110 -7.33 -7.03 0.86
CA LEU A 110 -7.05 -7.59 -0.45
C LEU A 110 -5.60 -8.10 -0.54
N VAL A 111 -4.63 -7.34 -0.02
CA VAL A 111 -3.22 -7.75 0.04
C VAL A 111 -3.05 -9.02 0.86
N ARG A 112 -3.68 -9.09 2.04
CA ARG A 112 -3.62 -10.29 2.91
C ARG A 112 -4.26 -11.51 2.24
N GLN A 113 -5.34 -11.31 1.48
CA GLN A 113 -5.96 -12.38 0.68
C GLN A 113 -5.04 -12.86 -0.46
N ILE A 114 -4.34 -11.96 -1.15
CA ILE A 114 -3.40 -12.31 -2.22
C ILE A 114 -2.16 -13.03 -1.65
N GLU A 115 -1.65 -12.62 -0.48
CA GLU A 115 -0.54 -13.30 0.20
C GLU A 115 -0.93 -14.73 0.62
N GLU A 116 -2.14 -14.93 1.13
CA GLU A 116 -2.68 -16.26 1.45
C GLU A 116 -2.84 -17.14 0.19
N GLU A 117 -3.24 -16.55 -0.94
CA GLU A 117 -3.42 -17.27 -2.21
C GLU A 117 -2.10 -17.60 -2.92
N THR A 118 -1.11 -16.70 -2.83
CA THR A 118 0.18 -16.83 -3.51
C THR A 118 1.19 -17.62 -2.67
N GLY A 119 1.02 -17.65 -1.34
CA GLY A 119 1.90 -18.35 -0.40
C GLY A 119 3.26 -17.68 -0.20
N GLU A 120 3.46 -16.50 -0.78
CA GLU A 120 4.66 -15.68 -0.63
C GLU A 120 4.26 -14.28 -0.12
N PRO A 121 5.00 -13.70 0.85
CA PRO A 121 4.77 -12.33 1.28
C PRO A 121 5.01 -11.38 0.10
N LEU A 122 4.07 -10.49 -0.17
CA LEU A 122 4.19 -9.56 -1.28
C LEU A 122 5.29 -8.53 -0.94
N GLU A 123 6.41 -8.57 -1.67
CA GLU A 123 7.43 -7.53 -1.57
C GLU A 123 6.85 -6.23 -2.12
N ILE A 124 6.68 -5.24 -1.22
CA ILE A 124 6.40 -3.87 -1.62
C ILE A 124 7.66 -3.36 -2.33
N ILE A 125 7.62 -3.31 -3.66
CA ILE A 125 8.66 -2.68 -4.46
C ILE A 125 8.56 -1.17 -4.20
N GLU A 126 9.31 -0.70 -3.22
CA GLU A 126 9.46 0.72 -2.96
C GLU A 126 10.22 1.33 -4.15
N PHE A 127 9.48 2.02 -5.02
CA PHE A 127 10.07 2.75 -6.13
C PHE A 127 10.86 3.92 -5.54
N ASP A 128 12.18 3.75 -5.37
CA ASP A 128 13.10 4.82 -4.98
C ASP A 128 13.51 5.61 -6.24
N PRO A 129 12.95 6.82 -6.48
CA PRO A 129 13.30 7.63 -7.64
C PRO A 129 14.73 8.17 -7.59
N TYR A 130 15.44 7.98 -6.48
CA TYR A 130 16.82 8.42 -6.26
C TYR A 130 17.80 7.26 -6.10
N ALA A 131 17.34 6.00 -6.22
CA ALA A 131 18.23 4.86 -6.27
C ALA A 131 19.25 5.10 -7.40
N PRO A 132 20.56 4.96 -7.13
CA PRO A 132 21.59 5.25 -8.11
C PRO A 132 21.43 4.26 -9.26
N THR A 133 20.71 4.68 -10.29
CA THR A 133 20.61 3.99 -11.55
C THR A 133 22.05 3.83 -12.00
N THR A 134 22.53 2.58 -12.08
CA THR A 134 23.90 2.31 -12.52
C THR A 134 24.01 2.96 -13.89
N ALA A 135 24.71 4.10 -13.95
CA ALA A 135 24.75 4.93 -15.13
C ALA A 135 25.43 4.13 -16.22
N GLN A 136 24.63 3.49 -17.05
CA GLN A 136 25.12 2.76 -18.20
C GLN A 136 25.73 3.83 -19.12
N PRO A 137 27.02 3.72 -19.49
CA PRO A 137 27.66 4.71 -20.32
C PRO A 137 26.83 4.88 -21.59
N LEU A 138 26.43 6.13 -21.86
CA LEU A 138 25.65 6.47 -23.05
C LEU A 138 26.39 5.90 -24.27
N PRO A 139 25.69 5.13 -25.13
CA PRO A 139 26.33 4.56 -26.29
C PRO A 139 26.85 5.70 -27.19
N PRO A 140 28.00 5.50 -27.87
CA PRO A 140 28.65 6.56 -28.64
C PRO A 140 27.67 7.19 -29.63
N ALA A 141 27.76 8.51 -29.84
CA ALA A 141 26.79 9.31 -30.61
C ALA A 141 26.51 8.75 -32.03
N GLU A 142 27.42 7.96 -32.60
CA GLU A 142 27.29 7.32 -33.91
C GLU A 142 26.43 6.04 -33.92
N SER A 143 26.08 5.50 -32.75
CA SER A 143 25.20 4.33 -32.62
C SER A 143 23.71 4.69 -32.63
N PHE A 144 23.37 5.99 -32.54
CA PHE A 144 22.02 6.49 -32.79
C PHE A 144 21.72 6.46 -34.30
N ARG A 145 21.46 5.26 -34.82
CA ARG A 145 20.64 5.13 -36.02
C ARG A 145 19.20 5.36 -35.57
N LEU A 146 18.67 6.55 -35.83
CA LEU A 146 17.23 6.69 -35.97
C LEU A 146 16.82 5.69 -37.05
N ALA A 147 16.19 4.59 -36.64
CA ALA A 147 15.43 3.78 -37.58
C ALA A 147 14.52 4.76 -38.33
N PRO A 148 14.56 4.79 -39.67
CA PRO A 148 13.70 5.69 -40.43
C PRO A 148 12.27 5.38 -40.02
N ASP A 149 11.57 6.38 -39.48
CA ASP A 149 10.15 6.38 -39.17
C ASP A 149 9.57 4.98 -38.92
N ARG A 150 9.72 4.46 -37.70
CA ARG A 150 8.49 3.93 -37.11
C ARG A 150 7.60 5.14 -36.93
N GLN A 151 6.87 5.51 -38.00
CA GLN A 151 5.71 6.38 -37.97
C GLN A 151 5.06 6.14 -36.63
N ALA A 152 4.95 7.19 -35.79
CA ALA A 152 4.31 7.13 -34.49
C ALA A 152 3.15 6.14 -34.58
N ALA A 153 3.36 4.91 -34.08
CA ALA A 153 2.44 3.82 -34.34
C ALA A 153 1.11 4.34 -33.82
N SER A 154 0.14 4.55 -34.70
CA SER A 154 -1.05 5.33 -34.36
C SER A 154 -1.91 4.45 -33.48
N TRP A 155 -1.64 4.41 -32.18
CA TRP A 155 -2.38 3.58 -31.24
C TRP A 155 -3.85 3.97 -31.25
N ALA A 156 -4.72 2.96 -31.21
CA ALA A 156 -6.16 3.14 -31.21
C ALA A 156 -6.81 2.11 -30.31
N TYR A 157 -7.99 2.45 -29.78
CA TYR A 157 -8.81 1.48 -29.06
C TYR A 157 -9.39 0.48 -30.05
N ARG A 158 -9.04 -0.80 -29.87
CA ARG A 158 -9.63 -1.95 -30.58
C ARG A 158 -10.61 -2.66 -29.66
N GLN A 159 -11.78 -3.05 -30.17
CA GLN A 159 -12.71 -3.86 -29.40
C GLN A 159 -12.10 -5.24 -29.07
N ALA A 160 -12.10 -5.60 -27.80
CA ALA A 160 -11.59 -6.88 -27.30
C ALA A 160 -12.71 -7.93 -27.21
N ILE A 161 -12.39 -9.19 -27.51
CA ILE A 161 -13.33 -10.32 -27.39
C ILE A 161 -13.31 -10.92 -25.97
N PRO A 162 -14.44 -11.41 -25.41
CA PRO A 162 -14.47 -11.93 -24.03
C PRO A 162 -13.42 -13.01 -23.70
N ALA A 163 -13.10 -13.86 -24.68
CA ALA A 163 -12.09 -14.91 -24.55
C ALA A 163 -10.67 -14.35 -24.33
N GLU A 164 -10.36 -13.13 -24.80
CA GLU A 164 -9.03 -12.53 -24.64
C GLU A 164 -8.89 -11.69 -23.38
N TRP A 165 -9.96 -11.44 -22.62
CA TRP A 165 -9.93 -10.52 -21.46
C TRP A 165 -8.91 -10.92 -20.40
N GLY A 166 -8.70 -12.22 -20.17
CA GLY A 166 -7.67 -12.73 -19.25
C GLY A 166 -6.23 -12.48 -19.74
N ALA A 167 -6.02 -12.37 -21.05
CA ALA A 167 -4.70 -12.12 -21.65
C ALA A 167 -4.39 -10.61 -21.81
N LEU A 168 -5.25 -9.74 -21.30
CA LEU A 168 -5.11 -8.28 -21.37
C LEU A 168 -4.65 -7.67 -20.04
N GLU A 169 -4.24 -8.49 -19.06
CA GLU A 169 -3.64 -8.00 -17.83
C GLU A 169 -2.36 -7.20 -18.13
N GLY A 170 -2.23 -6.05 -17.47
CA GLY A 170 -1.19 -5.04 -17.72
C GLY A 170 -1.55 -4.02 -18.81
N GLU A 171 -2.60 -4.23 -19.60
CA GLU A 171 -2.94 -3.35 -20.71
C GLU A 171 -3.87 -2.20 -20.34
N ARG A 172 -3.75 -1.11 -21.09
CA ARG A 172 -4.71 0.00 -21.00
C ARG A 172 -6.01 -0.37 -21.70
N VAL A 173 -7.10 -0.37 -20.94
CA VAL A 173 -8.43 -0.73 -21.41
C VAL A 173 -9.44 0.39 -21.17
N ARG A 174 -10.48 0.38 -22.00
CA ARG A 174 -11.69 1.18 -21.85
C ARG A 174 -12.88 0.24 -21.72
N LEU A 175 -13.58 0.33 -20.61
CA LEU A 175 -14.83 -0.40 -20.35
C LEU A 175 -16.01 0.52 -20.67
N THR A 176 -17.02 -0.03 -21.34
CA THR A 176 -18.36 0.55 -21.45
C THR A 176 -19.30 -0.31 -20.63
N LEU A 177 -19.89 0.26 -19.59
CA LEU A 177 -20.77 -0.41 -18.65
C LEU A 177 -22.22 -0.49 -19.18
N ALA A 178 -23.06 -1.28 -18.53
CA ALA A 178 -24.44 -1.52 -18.91
C ALA A 178 -25.32 -0.26 -18.84
N ASP A 179 -25.01 0.64 -17.90
CA ASP A 179 -25.62 1.97 -17.73
C ASP A 179 -25.16 2.99 -18.79
N GLY A 180 -24.15 2.65 -19.59
CA GLY A 180 -23.55 3.52 -20.61
C GLY A 180 -22.33 4.29 -20.12
N ASP A 181 -21.93 4.15 -18.85
CA ASP A 181 -20.73 4.79 -18.32
C ASP A 181 -19.48 4.23 -19.00
N VAL A 182 -18.49 5.11 -19.20
CA VAL A 182 -17.19 4.75 -19.78
C VAL A 182 -16.10 4.88 -18.73
N ARG A 183 -15.32 3.82 -18.53
CA ARG A 183 -14.25 3.74 -17.53
C ARG A 183 -12.94 3.39 -18.23
N GLU A 184 -11.93 4.25 -18.12
CA GLU A 184 -10.59 3.99 -18.66
C GLU A 184 -9.59 3.69 -17.54
N GLY A 185 -8.67 2.77 -17.77
CA GLY A 185 -7.60 2.45 -16.83
C GLY A 185 -6.73 1.30 -17.31
N ASN A 186 -5.84 0.81 -16.45
CA ASN A 186 -5.06 -0.38 -16.72
C ASN A 186 -5.75 -1.61 -16.12
N LEU A 187 -5.94 -2.66 -16.91
CA LEU A 187 -6.47 -3.92 -16.41
C LEU A 187 -5.37 -4.60 -15.58
N ILE A 188 -5.59 -4.80 -14.28
CA ILE A 188 -4.58 -5.40 -13.39
C ILE A 188 -4.86 -6.88 -13.10
N ALA A 189 -6.11 -7.31 -13.21
CA ALA A 189 -6.51 -8.71 -13.09
C ALA A 189 -7.86 -8.96 -13.80
N ALA A 190 -8.06 -10.16 -14.33
CA ALA A 190 -9.31 -10.57 -14.95
C ALA A 190 -9.71 -12.00 -14.55
N THR A 191 -10.65 -12.13 -13.62
CA THR A 191 -11.19 -13.43 -13.17
C THR A 191 -12.38 -13.85 -14.02
N ALA A 192 -12.92 -15.06 -13.81
CA ALA A 192 -14.11 -15.53 -14.53
C ALA A 192 -15.36 -14.65 -14.30
N ARG A 193 -15.43 -13.87 -13.22
CA ARG A 193 -16.62 -13.09 -12.83
C ARG A 193 -16.40 -11.59 -12.80
N SER A 194 -15.16 -11.14 -12.65
CA SER A 194 -14.85 -9.73 -12.43
C SER A 194 -13.60 -9.29 -13.21
N LEU A 195 -13.51 -7.99 -13.48
CA LEU A 195 -12.38 -7.28 -14.04
C LEU A 195 -11.92 -6.23 -13.03
N PHE A 196 -10.63 -6.19 -12.76
CA PHE A 196 -10.02 -5.20 -11.86
C PHE A 196 -9.27 -4.17 -12.69
N VAL A 197 -9.73 -2.92 -12.65
CA VAL A 197 -9.13 -1.83 -13.43
C VAL A 197 -8.56 -0.78 -12.50
N GLN A 198 -7.27 -0.50 -12.65
CA GLN A 198 -6.57 0.55 -11.94
C GLN A 198 -6.76 1.89 -12.66
N GLN A 199 -7.26 2.89 -11.94
CA GLN A 199 -7.51 4.25 -12.44
C GLN A 199 -6.73 5.27 -11.62
N ILE A 200 -6.38 6.39 -12.25
CA ILE A 200 -5.76 7.53 -11.57
C ILE A 200 -6.88 8.46 -11.09
N VAL A 201 -7.06 8.57 -9.78
CA VAL A 201 -8.07 9.42 -9.14
C VAL A 201 -7.36 10.31 -8.13
N GLN A 202 -7.52 11.63 -8.26
CA GLN A 202 -6.93 12.63 -7.35
C GLN A 202 -5.41 12.48 -7.11
N GLY A 203 -4.68 11.97 -8.10
CA GLY A 203 -3.22 11.76 -8.01
C GLY A 203 -2.79 10.44 -7.36
N GLY A 204 -3.73 9.60 -6.94
CA GLY A 204 -3.47 8.22 -6.49
C GLY A 204 -3.96 7.17 -7.49
N HIS A 205 -3.47 5.94 -7.36
CA HIS A 205 -3.94 4.79 -8.13
C HIS A 205 -4.97 4.01 -7.30
N VAL A 206 -6.17 3.83 -7.84
CA VAL A 206 -7.24 3.07 -7.18
C VAL A 206 -7.67 1.93 -8.09
N ALA A 207 -7.74 0.72 -7.56
CA ALA A 207 -8.27 -0.45 -8.26
C ALA A 207 -9.79 -0.53 -8.04
N PHE A 208 -10.54 -0.57 -9.13
CA PHE A 208 -11.99 -0.78 -9.11
C PHE A 208 -12.33 -2.16 -9.65
N GLU A 209 -13.21 -2.87 -8.95
CA GLU A 209 -13.78 -4.13 -9.42
C GLU A 209 -15.05 -3.85 -10.24
N TYR A 210 -15.12 -4.42 -11.44
CA TYR A 210 -16.29 -4.41 -12.31
C TYR A 210 -16.72 -5.84 -12.59
N ARG A 211 -18.00 -6.17 -12.38
CA ARG A 211 -18.51 -7.49 -12.75
C ARG A 211 -18.57 -7.63 -14.26
N ARG A 212 -18.19 -8.79 -14.79
CA ARG A 212 -18.21 -9.05 -16.24
C ARG A 212 -19.61 -8.87 -16.84
N ASP A 213 -20.65 -9.22 -16.10
CA ASP A 213 -22.06 -9.08 -16.52
C ASP A 213 -22.49 -7.61 -16.69
N ASP A 214 -21.83 -6.69 -15.98
CA ASP A 214 -22.10 -5.26 -16.05
C ASP A 214 -21.29 -4.57 -17.17
N VAL A 215 -20.33 -5.28 -17.80
CA VAL A 215 -19.47 -4.75 -18.87
C VAL A 215 -20.05 -5.11 -20.23
N ARG A 216 -20.59 -4.10 -20.91
CA ARG A 216 -21.19 -4.26 -22.24
C ARG A 216 -20.16 -4.38 -23.36
N ARG A 217 -19.05 -3.64 -23.24
CA ARG A 217 -17.96 -3.64 -24.23
C ARG A 217 -16.64 -3.33 -23.52
N MET A 218 -15.58 -4.00 -23.95
CA MET A 218 -14.21 -3.67 -23.57
C MET A 218 -13.39 -3.36 -24.83
N GLU A 219 -12.61 -2.29 -24.76
CA GLU A 219 -11.66 -1.91 -25.80
C GLU A 219 -10.25 -1.88 -25.20
N VAL A 220 -9.25 -2.35 -25.95
CA VAL A 220 -7.84 -2.32 -25.56
C VAL A 220 -7.09 -1.31 -26.41
N TRP A 221 -6.17 -0.57 -25.78
CA TRP A 221 -5.26 0.33 -26.46
C TRP A 221 -4.18 -0.48 -27.20
N ASP A 222 -4.28 -0.56 -28.52
CA ASP A 222 -3.43 -1.44 -29.33
C ASP A 222 -3.03 -0.79 -30.65
N ALA A 223 -2.13 -1.44 -31.40
CA ALA A 223 -1.78 -1.02 -32.75
C ALA A 223 -2.99 -1.20 -33.70
N PRO A 224 -3.15 -0.33 -34.72
CA PRO A 224 -4.22 -0.47 -35.70
C PRO A 224 -4.16 -1.83 -36.40
N GLY A 225 -5.28 -2.54 -36.40
CA GLY A 225 -5.37 -3.85 -37.05
C GLY A 225 -4.70 -5.00 -36.28
N ALA A 226 -4.31 -4.79 -35.02
CA ALA A 226 -3.84 -5.86 -34.15
C ALA A 226 -4.89 -6.98 -34.05
N SER A 227 -4.43 -8.23 -34.14
CA SER A 227 -5.28 -9.41 -33.97
C SER A 227 -5.52 -9.68 -32.48
N PRO A 228 -6.66 -10.32 -32.13
CA PRO A 228 -6.89 -10.77 -30.76
C PRO A 228 -5.72 -11.62 -30.23
N ARG A 229 -5.40 -11.46 -28.94
CA ARG A 229 -4.26 -12.16 -28.31
C ARG A 229 -4.50 -13.65 -28.13
N VAL A 230 -5.78 -14.02 -28.04
CA VAL A 230 -6.22 -15.42 -28.04
C VAL A 230 -6.71 -15.74 -29.44
N ARG A 231 -6.18 -16.83 -30.01
CA ARG A 231 -6.71 -17.37 -31.26
C ARG A 231 -8.12 -17.89 -30.94
N PRO A 232 -9.18 -17.42 -31.59
CA PRO A 232 -10.50 -18.00 -31.36
C PRO A 232 -10.40 -19.48 -31.73
N ASP A 233 -10.60 -20.37 -30.76
CA ASP A 233 -10.71 -21.79 -31.03
C ASP A 233 -11.87 -21.96 -32.01
N ALA A 234 -11.58 -22.49 -33.20
CA ALA A 234 -12.56 -22.70 -34.26
C ALA A 234 -13.62 -23.77 -33.90
N GLU A 235 -13.63 -24.28 -32.67
CA GLU A 235 -14.45 -25.42 -32.21
C GLU A 235 -15.73 -25.04 -31.46
N SER A 236 -16.07 -23.76 -31.32
CA SER A 236 -17.35 -23.36 -30.71
C SER A 236 -18.27 -22.60 -31.68
N VAL A 237 -18.24 -22.96 -32.95
CA VAL A 237 -19.46 -22.86 -33.77
C VAL A 237 -20.24 -24.13 -33.47
N GLU A 238 -20.96 -24.13 -32.35
CA GLU A 238 -22.09 -25.04 -32.20
C GLU A 238 -22.98 -24.77 -33.41
N ALA A 239 -22.98 -25.73 -34.34
CA ALA A 239 -23.75 -25.63 -35.56
C ALA A 239 -25.19 -25.36 -35.13
N LEU A 240 -25.67 -24.14 -35.39
CA LEU A 240 -27.09 -23.83 -35.29
C LEU A 240 -27.80 -24.98 -36.01
N PRO A 241 -28.72 -25.71 -35.34
CA PRO A 241 -29.47 -26.74 -36.04
C PRO A 241 -30.12 -26.05 -37.24
N ALA A 242 -29.85 -26.60 -38.43
CA ALA A 242 -30.40 -26.08 -39.66
C ALA A 242 -31.90 -25.85 -39.44
N PRO A 243 -32.47 -24.71 -39.88
CA PRO A 243 -33.90 -24.48 -39.74
C PRO A 243 -34.61 -25.68 -40.36
N ALA A 244 -35.41 -26.39 -39.56
CA ALA A 244 -36.26 -27.44 -40.06
C ALA A 244 -37.26 -26.78 -41.01
N VAL A 245 -36.94 -26.79 -42.30
CA VAL A 245 -37.87 -26.37 -43.34
C VAL A 245 -38.90 -27.49 -43.43
N ILE A 246 -40.00 -27.33 -42.68
CA ILE A 246 -41.19 -28.15 -42.81
C ILE A 246 -41.83 -27.72 -44.13
N PHE A 247 -41.44 -28.36 -45.23
CA PHE A 247 -42.25 -28.36 -46.43
C PHE A 247 -43.42 -29.32 -46.18
N GLU A 248 -44.56 -28.74 -45.84
CA GLU A 248 -45.85 -29.41 -45.91
C GLU A 248 -46.09 -29.78 -47.39
N ALA A 249 -46.01 -31.08 -47.71
CA ALA A 249 -46.30 -31.56 -49.05
C ALA A 249 -47.80 -31.32 -49.35
N PRO A 250 -48.16 -30.79 -50.53
CA PRO A 250 -49.55 -30.61 -50.90
C PRO A 250 -50.23 -31.97 -50.97
N GLN A 251 -51.30 -32.14 -50.19
CA GLN A 251 -52.16 -33.31 -50.30
C GLN A 251 -52.78 -33.33 -51.70
N SER A 252 -52.45 -34.36 -52.46
CA SER A 252 -53.12 -34.74 -53.70
C SER A 252 -54.52 -35.24 -53.35
N THR A 253 -55.53 -34.40 -53.53
CA THR A 253 -56.91 -34.84 -53.72
C THR A 253 -57.04 -35.43 -55.13
N GLU A 254 -56.98 -36.77 -55.22
CA GLU A 254 -57.54 -37.53 -56.35
C GLU A 254 -59.05 -37.72 -56.08
N ASP A 255 -59.86 -37.26 -57.04
CA ASP A 255 -61.24 -37.72 -57.30
C ASP A 255 -61.21 -38.86 -58.34
#